data_AF-A0A5H2Y1Z1-F1
#
_entry.id   AF-A0A5H2Y1Z1-F1
#
_cell.length_a   1.000
_cell.length_b   1.000
_cell.length_c   1.000
_cell.angle_alpha   90.00
_cell.angle_beta   90.00
_cell.angle_gamma   90.00
#
_symmetry.space_group_name_H-M   'P 1'
#
loop_
_entity.id
_entity.type
_entity.pdbx_description
1 polymer ?
#
loop_
_entity_poly.entity_id
_entity_poly.type
_entity_poly.pdbx_seq_one_letter_code
_entity_poly.pdbx_strand_id
1 'polypeptide(L)' 'MRKFCVLLMGSVFVLLAVIFAIVPGPSVIFLLAALVCFSIYYPKARVLLKKVQKLFRDTCYRLDGSK' A
#
# COMPACT_ATOMS: atom_id res chain seq x y z
N MET A 1 11.52 20.72 1.99
CA MET A 1 11.57 19.82 3.18
C MET A 1 10.40 18.84 3.26
N ARG A 2 9.13 19.25 3.07
CA ARG A 2 7.95 18.35 3.15
C ARG A 2 8.00 17.10 2.27
N LYS A 3 8.57 17.19 1.06
CA LYS A 3 8.65 16.06 0.11
C LYS A 3 9.47 14.88 0.66
N PHE A 4 10.58 15.19 1.32
CA PHE A 4 11.50 14.20 1.86
C PHE A 4 10.89 13.48 3.06
N CYS A 5 10.16 14.21 3.93
CA CYS A 5 9.42 13.61 5.04
C CYS A 5 8.41 12.57 4.55
N VAL A 6 7.65 12.84 3.48
CA VAL A 6 6.64 11.90 2.96
C VAL A 6 7.30 10.67 2.31
N LEU A 7 8.42 10.86 1.61
CA LEU A 7 9.23 9.76 1.06
C LEU A 7 9.80 8.88 2.19
N LEU A 8 10.33 9.48 3.24
CA LEU A 8 10.86 8.78 4.40
C LEU A 8 9.75 8.02 5.14
N MET A 9 8.61 8.66 5.37
CA MET A 9 7.47 8.09 6.08
C MET A 9 6.86 6.91 5.33
N GLY A 10 6.75 7.01 4.00
CA GLY A 10 6.28 5.91 3.18
C GLY A 10 7.31 4.78 3.07
N SER A 11 8.61 5.07 3.10
CA SER A 11 9.67 4.05 3.16
C SER A 11 9.62 3.27 4.48
N VAL A 12 9.41 3.96 5.62
CA VAL A 12 9.22 3.33 6.93
C VAL A 12 7.98 2.45 6.95
N PHE A 13 6.87 2.91 6.37
CA PHE A 13 5.65 2.11 6.28
C PHE A 13 5.78 0.89 5.35
N VAL A 14 6.55 0.98 4.24
CA VAL A 14 6.86 -0.17 3.39
C VAL A 14 7.71 -1.19 4.15
N LEU A 15 8.70 -0.73 4.91
CA LEU A 15 9.52 -1.59 5.76
C LEU A 15 8.64 -2.31 6.81
N LEU A 16 7.73 -1.57 7.46
CA LEU A 16 6.72 -2.14 8.36
C LEU A 16 5.84 -3.16 7.65
N ALA A 17 5.35 -2.86 6.45
CA ALA A 17 4.50 -3.78 5.69
C ALA A 17 5.22 -5.09 5.34
N VAL A 18 6.53 -5.05 5.05
CA VAL A 18 7.35 -6.25 4.81
C VAL A 18 7.53 -7.06 6.10
N ILE A 19 7.82 -6.40 7.22
CA ILE A 19 7.94 -7.06 8.53
C ILE A 19 6.60 -7.72 8.91
N PHE A 20 5.49 -7.01 8.69
CA PHE A 20 4.16 -7.52 8.96
C PHE A 20 3.68 -8.51 7.90
N ALA A 21 4.28 -8.62 6.71
CA ALA A 21 3.88 -9.62 5.71
C ALA A 21 4.14 -11.06 6.19
N ILE A 22 5.06 -11.23 7.15
CA ILE A 22 5.30 -12.51 7.85
C ILE A 22 4.15 -12.84 8.84
N VAL A 23 3.47 -11.82 9.39
CA VAL A 23 2.38 -12.00 10.36
C VAL A 23 1.04 -12.00 9.60
N PRO A 24 0.19 -13.02 9.76
CA PRO A 24 -1.12 -13.05 9.10
C PRO A 24 -2.02 -12.00 9.76
N GLY A 25 -1.97 -10.75 9.27
CA GLY A 25 -2.58 -9.60 9.93
C GLY A 25 -2.79 -8.40 8.99
N PRO A 26 -2.70 -7.15 9.48
CA PRO A 26 -3.11 -5.92 8.76
C PRO A 26 -2.02 -5.30 7.87
N SER A 27 -0.97 -6.04 7.54
CA SER A 27 0.22 -5.61 6.76
C SER A 27 -0.15 -4.90 5.46
N VAL A 28 -1.23 -5.37 4.84
CA VAL A 28 -1.85 -4.82 3.63
C VAL A 28 -2.37 -3.40 3.85
N ILE A 29 -3.01 -3.15 4.99
CA ILE A 29 -3.63 -1.86 5.33
C ILE A 29 -2.52 -0.82 5.54
N PHE A 30 -1.43 -1.23 6.22
CA PHE A 30 -0.23 -0.41 6.36
C PHE A 30 0.40 -0.12 4.98
N LEU A 31 0.56 -1.12 4.11
CA LEU A 31 1.07 -0.93 2.76
C LEU A 31 0.21 0.07 1.95
N LEU A 32 -1.12 -0.07 2.00
CA LEU A 32 -2.03 0.86 1.32
C LEU A 32 -1.91 2.27 1.88
N ALA A 33 -1.87 2.44 3.20
CA ALA A 33 -1.72 3.75 3.84
C ALA A 33 -0.40 4.44 3.44
N ALA A 34 0.71 3.70 3.40
CA ALA A 34 2.00 4.17 2.90
C ALA A 34 1.90 4.75 1.49
N LEU A 35 1.23 3.98 0.63
CA LEU A 35 1.12 4.25 -0.78
C LEU A 35 0.16 5.42 -1.04
N VAL A 36 -0.86 5.60 -0.19
CA VAL A 36 -1.75 6.78 -0.18
C VAL A 36 -0.95 8.03 0.17
N CYS A 37 -0.12 7.99 1.22
CA CYS A 37 0.76 9.12 1.56
C CYS A 37 1.69 9.48 0.40
N PHE A 38 2.28 8.48 -0.27
CA PHE A 38 3.09 8.70 -1.47
C PHE A 38 2.30 9.27 -2.66
N SER A 39 1.06 8.84 -2.84
CA SER A 39 0.15 9.28 -3.90
C SER A 39 -0.23 10.76 -3.81
N ILE A 40 -0.15 11.39 -2.64
CA ILE A 40 -0.47 12.82 -2.49
C ILE A 40 0.57 13.70 -3.19
N TYR A 41 1.84 13.27 -3.16
CA TYR A 41 2.96 14.08 -3.66
C TYR A 41 3.44 13.68 -5.05
N TYR A 42 3.31 12.41 -5.43
CA TYR A 42 3.71 11.91 -6.73
C TYR A 42 2.50 11.44 -7.55
N PRO A 43 2.16 12.10 -8.68
CA PRO A 43 1.04 11.68 -9.52
C PRO A 43 1.25 10.27 -10.09
N LYS A 44 2.51 9.84 -10.26
CA LYS A 44 2.90 8.48 -10.65
C LYS A 44 2.55 7.44 -9.57
N ALA A 45 2.72 7.79 -8.29
CA ALA A 45 2.36 6.93 -7.17
C ALA A 45 0.83 6.76 -7.04
N ARG A 46 0.05 7.78 -7.44
CA ARG A 46 -1.42 7.69 -7.50
C ARG A 46 -1.92 6.63 -8.48
N VAL A 47 -1.26 6.52 -9.63
CA VAL A 47 -1.58 5.48 -10.62
C VAL A 47 -1.22 4.09 -10.08
N LEU A 48 -0.08 3.98 -9.38
CA LEU A 48 0.35 2.73 -8.73
C LEU A 48 -0.64 2.31 -7.63
N LEU A 49 -1.08 3.26 -6.80
CA LEU A 49 -2.08 3.03 -5.76
C LEU A 49 -3.38 2.46 -6.33
N LYS A 50 -3.93 3.09 -7.38
CA LYS A 50 -5.14 2.59 -8.03
C LYS A 50 -4.97 1.17 -8.58
N LYS A 51 -3.80 0.85 -9.15
CA LYS A 51 -3.50 -0.50 -9.62
C LYS A 51 -3.45 -1.50 -8.48
N VAL A 52 -2.75 -1.17 -7.40
CA VAL A 52 -2.64 -2.05 -6.22
C VAL A 52 -3.99 -2.25 -5.56
N GLN A 53 -4.79 -1.19 -5.34
CA GLN A 53 -6.14 -1.29 -4.80
C GLN A 53 -7.05 -2.17 -5.67
N LYS A 54 -6.95 -2.05 -7.00
CA LYS A 54 -7.72 -2.89 -7.94
C LYS A 54 -7.27 -4.34 -7.89
N LEU A 55 -5.96 -4.59 -7.90
CA LEU A 55 -5.38 -5.94 -7.76
C LEU A 55 -5.78 -6.57 -6.43
N PHE A 56 -5.76 -5.79 -5.34
CA PHE A 56 -6.12 -6.25 -4.01
C PHE A 56 -7.60 -6.65 -3.95
N ARG A 57 -8.48 -5.80 -4.50
CA ARG A 57 -9.91 -6.09 -4.61
C ARG A 57 -10.18 -7.33 -5.46
N ASP A 58 -9.49 -7.47 -6.60
CA ASP A 58 -9.60 -8.64 -7.47
C ASP A 58 -9.11 -9.92 -6.77
N THR A 59 -7.97 -9.83 -6.08
CA THR A 59 -7.41 -10.95 -5.31
C THR A 59 -8.34 -11.36 -4.19
N CYS A 60 -8.88 -10.43 -3.40
CA CYS A 60 -9.90 -10.71 -2.40
C CYS A 60 -11.14 -11.33 -3.05
N TYR A 61 -11.63 -10.81 -4.16
CA TYR A 61 -12.80 -11.36 -4.86
C TYR A 61 -12.56 -12.80 -5.35
N ARG A 62 -11.34 -13.10 -5.80
CA ARG A 62 -10.94 -14.46 -6.19
C ARG A 62 -10.72 -15.39 -4.99
N LEU A 63 -10.21 -14.87 -3.88
CA LEU A 63 -9.95 -15.63 -2.65
C LEU A 63 -11.24 -15.94 -1.88
N ASP A 64 -12.18 -15.00 -1.90
CA ASP A 64 -13.51 -15.09 -1.28
C ASP A 64 -14.43 -16.10 -1.99
N GLY A 65 -13.97 -16.71 -3.09
CA GLY A 65 -14.59 -17.91 -3.63
C GLY A 65 -16.04 -17.72 -4.07
N SER A 66 -16.41 -16.55 -4.62
CA SER A 66 -17.71 -16.42 -5.31
C SER A 66 -17.64 -17.04 -6.70
N LYS A 67 -17.48 -18.36 -6.74
CA LYS A 67 -17.92 -19.25 -7.81
C LYS A 67 -18.42 -20.55 -7.19
#